data_AF-A0AA39P5I6-F1
#
_entry.id   AF-A0AA39P5I6-F1
#
_cell.length_a   1.000
_cell.length_b   1.000
_cell.length_c   1.000
_cell.angle_alpha   90.00
_cell.angle_beta   90.00
_cell.angle_gamma   90.00
#
_symmetry.space_group_name_H-M   'P 1'
#
loop_
_entity.id
_entity.type
_entity.pdbx_description
1 polymer ?
#
loop_
_entity_poly.entity_id
_entity_poly.type
_entity_poly.pdbx_seq_one_letter_code
_entity_poly.pdbx_strand_id
1 'polypeptide(L)'
;KEPATQPRLPTLTLVSKYLPWRLPVIPKGDCVTVRDLMASLYTSLRVPVTHEEMKQAKGGRSVQRAFDRRIHGKGYEDARKGVRRVDFLLENSVFVGITATEDPKVWKI
;
A
#
# COMPACT_ATOMS: atom_id res chain seq x y z
N LYS A 1 -16.71 -11.66 11.26
CA LYS A 1 -15.93 -10.82 10.31
C LYS A 1 -16.50 -9.42 10.42
N GLU A 2 -15.68 -8.41 10.72
CA GLU A 2 -16.14 -7.04 10.93
C GLU A 2 -16.03 -6.23 9.63
N PRO A 3 -17.06 -5.45 9.24
CA PRO A 3 -16.98 -4.51 8.12
C PRO A 3 -15.85 -3.50 8.32
N ALA A 4 -15.16 -3.11 7.24
CA ALA A 4 -14.09 -2.10 7.32
C ALA A 4 -14.61 -0.66 7.50
N THR A 5 -15.89 -0.43 7.21
CA THR A 5 -16.52 0.90 7.25
C THR A 5 -17.96 0.78 7.74
N GLN A 6 -18.49 1.91 8.22
CA GLN A 6 -19.92 2.09 8.49
C GLN A 6 -20.41 3.33 7.73
N PRO A 7 -21.36 3.20 6.79
CA PRO A 7 -22.02 1.97 6.35
C PRO A 7 -21.06 0.98 5.66
N ARG A 8 -21.44 -0.30 5.64
CA ARG A 8 -20.66 -1.36 4.96
C ARG A 8 -20.60 -1.10 3.45
N LEU A 9 -19.42 -1.25 2.86
CA LEU A 9 -19.21 -1.03 1.42
C LEU A 9 -18.96 -2.35 0.68
N PRO A 10 -19.51 -2.54 -0.54
CA PRO A 10 -19.26 -3.73 -1.35
C PRO A 10 -17.86 -3.72 -1.95
N THR A 11 -17.25 -2.55 -2.19
CA THR A 11 -15.86 -2.40 -2.64
C THR A 11 -15.31 -1.07 -2.11
N LEU A 12 -13.99 -0.96 -1.99
CA LEU A 12 -13.32 0.32 -1.75
C LEU A 12 -11.94 0.34 -2.41
N THR A 13 -11.43 1.53 -2.70
CA THR A 13 -10.09 1.76 -3.23
C THR A 13 -9.31 2.63 -2.26
N LEU A 14 -8.14 2.16 -1.82
CA LEU A 14 -7.23 2.94 -0.99
C LEU A 14 -6.32 3.79 -1.88
N VAL A 15 -6.07 5.02 -1.43
CA VAL A 15 -5.10 5.95 -2.02
C VAL A 15 -4.21 6.51 -0.92
N SER A 16 -2.96 6.81 -1.26
CA SER A 16 -2.06 7.51 -0.35
C SER A 16 -1.37 8.63 -1.09
N LYS A 17 -1.08 9.74 -0.41
CA LYS A 17 -0.28 10.84 -0.98
C LYS A 17 1.15 10.41 -1.36
N TYR A 18 1.62 9.30 -0.79
CA TYR A 18 2.95 8.75 -1.04
C TYR A 18 2.98 7.70 -2.15
N LEU A 19 1.82 7.16 -2.55
CA LEU A 19 1.73 6.09 -3.52
C LEU A 19 1.12 6.63 -4.82
N PRO A 20 1.77 6.45 -5.98
CA PRO A 20 1.14 6.75 -7.27
C PRO A 20 0.04 5.76 -7.63
N TRP A 21 -0.05 4.60 -6.95
CA TRP A 21 -1.01 3.56 -7.23
C TRP A 21 -2.30 3.71 -6.43
N ARG A 22 -3.43 3.43 -7.10
CA ARG A 22 -4.69 3.08 -6.45
C ARG A 22 -4.64 1.63 -6.02
N LEU A 23 -5.05 1.34 -4.79
CA LEU A 23 -5.03 -0.01 -4.21
C LEU A 23 -6.47 -0.52 -4.03
N PRO A 24 -7.02 -1.25 -5.00
CA PRO A 24 -8.37 -1.79 -4.88
C PRO A 24 -8.44 -2.87 -3.80
N VAL A 25 -9.50 -2.83 -2.99
CA VAL A 25 -9.82 -3.86 -1.99
C VAL A 25 -11.07 -4.59 -2.46
N ILE A 26 -10.88 -5.87 -2.78
CA ILE A 26 -11.94 -6.75 -3.29
C ILE A 26 -12.33 -7.70 -2.16
N PRO A 27 -13.59 -7.68 -1.68
CA PRO A 27 -14.00 -8.58 -0.62
C PRO A 27 -14.13 -10.01 -1.12
N LYS A 28 -14.07 -10.96 -0.20
CA LYS A 28 -14.41 -12.38 -0.46
C LYS A 28 -15.89 -12.70 -0.20
N GLY A 29 -16.73 -11.70 0.03
CA GLY A 29 -18.16 -11.83 0.33
C GLY A 29 -18.88 -10.51 0.05
N ASP A 30 -20.01 -10.27 0.70
CA ASP A 30 -20.93 -9.16 0.32
C ASP A 30 -20.41 -7.76 0.65
N CYS A 31 -19.41 -7.63 1.52
CA CYS A 31 -18.81 -6.34 1.88
C CYS A 31 -17.33 -6.45 2.23
N VAL A 32 -16.63 -5.33 2.14
CA VAL A 32 -15.23 -5.20 2.54
C VAL A 32 -15.13 -5.32 4.06
N THR A 33 -14.37 -6.31 4.51
CA THR A 33 -14.06 -6.51 5.92
C THR A 33 -12.71 -5.94 6.28
N VAL A 34 -12.44 -5.70 7.58
CA VAL A 34 -11.11 -5.32 8.07
C VAL A 34 -10.04 -6.31 7.59
N ARG A 35 -10.38 -7.61 7.54
CA ARG A 35 -9.48 -8.64 7.04
C ARG A 35 -9.15 -8.45 5.56
N ASP A 36 -10.15 -8.19 4.72
CA ASP A 36 -9.94 -7.99 3.28
C ASP A 36 -9.09 -6.74 3.05
N LEU A 37 -9.36 -5.66 3.79
CA LEU A 37 -8.57 -4.43 3.74
C LEU A 37 -7.11 -4.66 4.10
N MET A 38 -6.84 -5.28 5.25
CA MET A 38 -5.47 -5.52 5.70
C MET A 38 -4.72 -6.51 4.78
N ALA A 39 -5.41 -7.53 4.28
CA ALA A 39 -4.83 -8.49 3.35
C ALA A 39 -4.48 -7.82 2.00
N SER A 40 -5.40 -7.05 1.42
CA SER A 40 -5.17 -6.31 0.16
C SER A 40 -4.07 -5.27 0.30
N LEU A 41 -4.03 -4.53 1.42
CA LEU A 41 -2.97 -3.56 1.67
C LEU A 41 -1.61 -4.26 1.79
N TYR A 42 -1.53 -5.32 2.60
CA TYR A 42 -0.29 -6.08 2.79
C TYR A 42 0.24 -6.67 1.48
N THR A 43 -0.61 -7.30 0.66
CA THR A 43 -0.19 -7.88 -0.62
C THR A 43 0.22 -6.80 -1.62
N SER A 44 -0.57 -5.73 -1.73
CA SER A 44 -0.29 -4.63 -2.65
C SER A 44 1.03 -3.92 -2.36
N LEU A 45 1.33 -3.66 -1.08
CA LEU A 45 2.56 -2.97 -0.69
C LEU A 45 3.83 -3.81 -0.91
N ARG A 46 3.68 -5.13 -1.04
CA ARG A 46 4.79 -6.06 -1.30
C ARG A 46 5.09 -6.27 -2.79
N VAL A 47 4.28 -5.71 -3.68
CA VAL A 47 4.53 -5.78 -5.12
C VAL A 47 5.86 -5.09 -5.44
N PRO A 48 6.80 -5.77 -6.13
CA PRO A 48 8.02 -5.16 -6.63
C PRO A 48 7.71 -4.01 -7.59
N VAL A 49 8.50 -2.95 -7.52
CA VAL A 49 8.36 -1.77 -8.38
C VAL A 49 9.24 -1.97 -9.61
N THR A 50 8.69 -1.73 -10.79
CA THR A 50 9.45 -1.85 -12.05
C THR A 50 10.43 -0.70 -12.22
N HIS A 51 11.38 -0.86 -13.13
CA HIS A 51 12.35 0.19 -13.42
C HIS A 51 11.67 1.46 -14.00
N GLU A 52 10.62 1.27 -14.79
CA GLU A 52 9.81 2.32 -15.39
C GLU A 52 9.01 3.09 -14.33
N GLU A 53 8.37 2.37 -13.39
CA GLU A 53 7.68 2.98 -12.25
C GLU A 53 8.67 3.78 -11.38
N MET A 54 9.88 3.25 -11.17
CA MET A 54 10.93 3.92 -10.42
C MET A 54 11.44 5.19 -11.13
N LYS A 55 11.54 5.19 -12.45
CA LYS A 55 11.91 6.38 -13.26
C LYS A 55 10.86 7.49 -13.16
N GLN A 56 9.59 7.14 -13.05
CA GLN A 56 8.49 8.09 -12.93
C GLN A 56 8.29 8.60 -11.49
N ALA A 57 8.90 7.93 -10.51
CA ALA A 57 8.78 8.28 -9.10
C ALA A 57 9.45 9.62 -8.78
N LYS A 58 8.64 10.59 -8.32
CA LYS A 58 9.18 11.80 -7.71
C LYS A 58 9.87 11.42 -6.39
N GLY A 59 11.13 11.82 -6.23
CA GLY A 59 11.89 11.56 -4.99
C GLY A 59 12.60 10.21 -4.92
N GLY A 60 13.07 9.66 -6.05
CA GLY A 60 13.72 8.34 -6.10
C GLY A 60 14.87 8.12 -5.10
N ARG A 61 15.63 9.15 -4.73
CA ARG A 61 16.64 9.07 -3.65
C ARG A 61 16.04 8.69 -2.30
N SER A 62 14.87 9.23 -1.96
CA SER A 62 14.18 8.93 -0.69
C SER A 62 13.64 7.50 -0.69
N VAL A 63 13.09 7.05 -1.82
CA VAL A 63 12.64 5.66 -2.00
C VAL A 63 13.81 4.69 -1.87
N GLN A 64 14.96 5.00 -2.47
CA GLN A 64 16.16 4.17 -2.37
C GLN A 64 16.63 4.05 -0.92
N ARG A 65 16.67 5.16 -0.16
CA ARG A 65 17.00 5.12 1.28
C ARG A 65 16.01 4.28 2.09
N ALA A 66 14.72 4.35 1.76
CA ALA A 66 13.70 3.54 2.43
C ALA A 66 13.89 2.05 2.13
N PHE A 67 14.22 1.70 0.88
CA PHE A 67 14.61 0.35 0.50
C PHE A 67 15.84 -0.13 1.26
N ASP A 68 16.92 0.67 1.27
CA ASP A 68 18.19 0.34 1.94
C ASP A 68 17.96 0.07 3.44
N ARG A 69 17.15 0.90 4.10
CA ARG A 69 16.74 0.71 5.50
C ARG A 69 15.93 -0.57 5.70
N ARG A 70 15.02 -0.90 4.77
CA ARG A 70 14.21 -2.13 4.85
C ARG A 70 15.04 -3.40 4.70
N ILE A 71 16.11 -3.36 3.89
CA ILE A 71 17.02 -4.50 3.67
C ILE A 71 18.22 -4.50 4.61
N HIS A 72 18.41 -3.45 5.42
CA HIS A 72 19.51 -3.39 6.39
C HIS A 72 19.46 -4.59 7.34
N GLY A 73 20.59 -5.28 7.49
CA GLY A 73 20.68 -6.51 8.28
C GLY A 73 19.98 -7.73 7.67
N LYS A 74 19.45 -7.63 6.45
CA LYS A 74 18.85 -8.76 5.72
C LYS A 74 19.83 -9.38 4.73
N GLY A 75 19.62 -10.67 4.44
CA GLY A 75 20.46 -11.42 3.52
C GLY A 75 20.29 -11.01 2.06
N TYR A 76 21.20 -11.50 1.22
CA TYR A 76 21.22 -11.25 -0.23
C TYR A 76 19.87 -11.52 -0.92
N GLU A 77 19.17 -12.59 -0.52
CA GLU A 77 17.85 -12.95 -1.06
C GLU A 77 16.79 -11.86 -0.88
N ASP A 78 16.85 -11.07 0.19
CA ASP A 78 15.92 -9.96 0.38
C ASP A 78 16.31 -8.73 -0.44
N ALA A 79 17.61 -8.48 -0.62
CA ALA A 79 18.09 -7.42 -1.49
C ALA A 79 17.73 -7.67 -2.96
N ARG A 80 17.83 -8.93 -3.44
CA ARG A 80 17.45 -9.32 -4.81
C ARG A 80 15.99 -9.05 -5.16
N LYS A 81 15.10 -9.01 -4.16
CA LYS A 81 13.67 -8.73 -4.37
C LYS A 81 13.41 -7.26 -4.75
N GLY A 82 14.42 -6.40 -4.68
CA GLY A 82 14.38 -5.02 -5.16
C GLY A 82 13.40 -4.12 -4.40
N VAL A 83 13.25 -2.90 -4.91
CA VAL A 83 12.30 -1.91 -4.40
C VAL A 83 10.88 -2.47 -4.50
N ARG A 84 10.06 -2.25 -3.47
CA ARG A 84 8.63 -2.59 -3.47
C ARG A 84 7.82 -1.34 -3.14
N ARG A 85 6.52 -1.39 -3.40
CA ARG A 85 5.60 -0.26 -3.18
C ARG A 85 5.63 0.27 -1.74
N VAL A 86 5.90 -0.58 -0.73
CA VAL A 86 6.09 -0.14 0.67
C VAL A 86 7.24 0.87 0.84
N ASP A 87 8.28 0.82 0.00
CA ASP A 87 9.42 1.74 0.10
C ASP A 87 9.04 3.16 -0.33
N PHE A 88 7.95 3.32 -1.09
CA PHE A 88 7.41 4.62 -1.45
C PHE A 88 6.72 5.32 -0.26
N LEU A 89 6.36 4.57 0.79
CA LEU A 89 5.84 5.15 2.03
C LEU A 89 6.93 5.85 2.87
N LEU A 90 8.21 5.70 2.48
CA LEU A 90 9.36 6.30 3.15
C LEU A 90 9.43 5.87 4.63
N GLU A 91 9.13 6.79 5.55
CA GLU A 91 9.10 6.57 7.00
C GLU A 91 7.67 6.40 7.53
N ASN A 92 6.65 6.51 6.67
CA ASN A 92 5.24 6.44 7.01
C ASN A 92 4.67 5.04 6.76
N SER A 93 5.29 4.00 7.34
CA SER A 93 4.91 2.59 7.12
C SER A 93 3.94 2.03 8.15
N VAL A 94 3.55 2.82 9.15
CA VAL A 94 2.56 2.43 10.17
C VAL A 94 1.16 2.75 9.67
N PHE A 95 0.31 1.72 9.60
CA PHE A 95 -1.10 1.89 9.26
C PHE A 95 -1.90 2.33 10.48
N VAL A 96 -2.51 3.52 10.42
CA VAL A 96 -3.29 4.10 11.52
C VAL A 96 -4.80 3.94 11.29
N GLY A 97 -5.23 3.88 10.04
CA GLY A 97 -6.64 3.75 9.68
C GLY A 97 -6.91 4.22 8.25
N ILE A 98 -8.19 4.43 7.95
CA ILE A 98 -8.65 4.97 6.67
C ILE A 98 -9.51 6.20 6.90
N THR A 99 -9.48 7.15 5.97
CA THR A 99 -10.34 8.36 6.00
C THR A 99 -11.15 8.46 4.72
N ALA A 100 -12.43 8.80 4.84
CA ALA A 100 -13.31 9.00 3.69
C ALA A 100 -12.83 10.15 2.80
N THR A 101 -13.15 10.09 1.51
CA THR A 101 -12.95 11.19 0.58
C THR A 101 -14.29 11.65 0.01
N GLU A 102 -14.27 12.66 -0.86
CA GLU A 102 -15.47 13.10 -1.59
C GLU A 102 -16.03 12.00 -2.51
N ASP A 103 -15.16 11.11 -3.03
CA ASP A 103 -15.60 9.92 -3.75
C ASP A 103 -15.91 8.80 -2.72
N PRO A 104 -17.16 8.32 -2.63
CA PRO A 104 -17.58 7.36 -1.62
C PRO A 104 -16.88 5.99 -1.74
N LYS A 105 -16.26 5.70 -2.89
CA LYS A 105 -15.51 4.46 -3.14
C LYS A 105 -14.02 4.62 -2.88
N VAL A 106 -13.52 5.83 -2.65
CA VAL A 106 -12.09 6.12 -2.48
C VAL A 106 -11.82 6.56 -1.04
N TRP A 107 -10.81 5.94 -0.44
CA TRP A 107 -10.44 6.12 0.96
C TRP A 107 -8.95 6.40 1.06
N LYS A 108 -8.56 7.34 1.93
CA LYS A 108 -7.17 7.73 2.15
C LYS A 108 -6.53 6.88 3.24
N ILE A 109 -5.26 6.55 3.03
CA ILE A 109 -4.33 5.97 4.02
C ILE A 109 -3.08 6.83 4.16
#